data_AF-A0A351KRF2-F1
#
_entry.id   AF-A0A351KRF2-F1
#
_cell.length_a   1.000
_cell.length_b   1.000
_cell.length_c   1.000
_cell.angle_alpha   90.00
_cell.angle_beta   90.00
_cell.angle_gamma   90.00
#
_symmetry.space_group_name_H-M   'P 1'
#
loop_
_entity.id
_entity.type
_entity.pdbx_description
1 polymer ?
#
loop_
_entity_poly.entity_id
_entity_poly.type
_entity_poly.pdbx_seq_one_letter_code
_entity_poly.pdbx_strand_id
1 'polypeptide(L)' 'MTERYTWHESKRETNLEKHGLDFNDADLVIQSPFRLDIETFRNGERRQQSFAYVFDLLTVLTVV' A
#
# COMPACT_ATOMS: atom_id res chain seq x y z
N MET A 1 16.61 -2.86 -5.96
CA MET A 1 16.23 -4.13 -5.32
C MET A 1 14.73 -4.04 -5.05
N THR A 2 13.90 -4.77 -5.79
CA THR A 2 12.45 -4.70 -5.63
C THR A 2 12.09 -5.41 -4.33
N GLU A 3 11.71 -4.66 -3.30
CA GLU A 3 11.08 -5.23 -2.11
C GLU A 3 9.82 -5.95 -2.59
N ARG A 4 9.87 -7.29 -2.59
CA ARG A 4 8.74 -8.11 -3.02
C ARG A 4 7.75 -8.19 -1.88
N TYR A 5 6.70 -7.39 -1.97
CA TYR A 5 5.52 -7.52 -1.13
C TYR A 5 4.65 -8.68 -1.64
N THR A 6 3.90 -9.30 -0.72
CA THR A 6 2.93 -10.34 -1.05
C THR A 6 1.62 -10.03 -0.34
N TRP A 7 0.54 -10.62 -0.82
CA TRP A 7 -0.78 -10.44 -0.24
C TRP A 7 -1.59 -11.74 -0.34
N HIS A 8 -2.64 -11.81 0.47
CA HIS A 8 -3.69 -12.80 0.27
C HIS A 8 -4.64 -12.30 -0.84
N GLU A 9 -4.99 -13.17 -1.78
CA GLU A 9 -5.83 -12.79 -2.92
C GLU A 9 -7.22 -12.29 -2.48
N SER A 10 -7.80 -12.92 -1.47
CA SER A 10 -9.06 -12.44 -0.87
C SER A 10 -8.97 -11.01 -0.32
N LYS A 11 -7.79 -10.60 0.15
CA LYS A 11 -7.55 -9.23 0.62
C LYS A 11 -7.40 -8.26 -0.55
N ARG A 12 -6.77 -8.68 -1.66
CA ARG A 12 -6.68 -7.89 -2.89
C ARG A 12 -8.06 -7.61 -3.45
N GLU A 13 -8.88 -8.65 -3.63
CA GLU A 13 -10.26 -8.53 -4.11
C GLU A 13 -11.08 -7.59 -3.21
N THR A 14 -11.03 -7.80 -1.89
CA THR A 14 -11.72 -6.94 -0.93
C THR A 14 -11.22 -5.48 -0.97
N ASN A 15 -9.93 -5.24 -1.20
CA ASN A 15 -9.36 -3.89 -1.28
C ASN A 15 -9.81 -3.19 -2.57
N LEU A 16 -9.82 -3.92 -3.67
CA LEU A 16 -10.29 -3.44 -4.96
C LEU A 16 -11.77 -3.06 -4.90
N GLU A 17 -12.62 -3.91 -4.30
CA GLU A 17 -14.04 -3.60 -4.13
C GLU A 17 -14.29 -2.39 -3.22
N LYS A 18 -13.55 -2.28 -2.10
CA LYS A 18 -13.77 -1.21 -1.10
C LYS A 18 -13.19 0.14 -1.50
N HIS A 19 -12.05 0.13 -2.20
CA HIS A 19 -11.24 1.34 -2.40
C HIS A 19 -10.93 1.62 -3.88
N GLY A 20 -11.25 0.70 -4.79
CA GLY A 20 -10.93 0.85 -6.22
C GLY A 20 -9.44 0.75 -6.54
N LEU A 21 -8.61 0.26 -5.60
CA LEU A 21 -7.17 0.17 -5.73
C LEU A 21 -6.73 -1.30 -5.71
N ASP A 22 -5.96 -1.70 -6.72
CA ASP A 22 -5.41 -3.04 -6.84
C ASP A 22 -3.99 -3.09 -6.24
N PHE A 23 -3.67 -4.18 -5.52
CA PHE A 23 -2.32 -4.40 -5.01
C PHE A 23 -1.28 -4.68 -6.11
N ASN A 24 -1.71 -5.08 -7.31
CA ASN A 24 -0.82 -5.14 -8.46
C ASN A 24 -0.17 -3.78 -8.77
N ASP A 25 -0.81 -2.67 -8.40
CA ASP A 25 -0.32 -1.31 -8.64
C ASP A 25 0.51 -0.74 -7.47
N ALA A 26 0.73 -1.52 -6.39
CA ALA A 26 1.41 -1.02 -5.20
C ALA A 26 2.86 -0.57 -5.47
N ASP A 27 3.51 -1.09 -6.51
CA ASP A 27 4.81 -0.61 -6.99
C ASP A 27 4.81 0.89 -7.32
N LEU A 28 3.68 1.46 -7.75
CA LEU A 28 3.57 2.90 -8.03
C LEU A 28 3.74 3.76 -6.77
N VAL A 29 3.29 3.25 -5.62
CA VAL A 29 3.49 3.91 -4.32
C VAL A 29 4.91 3.67 -3.82
N ILE A 30 5.40 2.43 -3.90
CA ILE A 30 6.72 2.04 -3.40
C ILE A 30 7.84 2.75 -4.18
N GLN A 31 7.71 2.86 -5.50
CA GLN A 31 8.74 3.45 -6.36
C GLN A 31 8.57 4.96 -6.51
N SER A 32 7.55 5.57 -5.89
CA SER A 32 7.36 7.02 -5.96
C SER A 32 8.53 7.75 -5.30
N PRO A 33 9.15 8.73 -5.99
CA PRO A 33 10.20 9.57 -5.39
C PRO A 33 9.65 10.49 -4.29
N PHE A 34 8.33 10.71 -4.26
CA PHE A 34 7.63 11.53 -3.27
C PHE A 34 6.78 10.65 -2.35
N ARG A 35 7.42 9.63 -1.77
CA ARG A 35 6.81 8.70 -0.80
C ARG A 35 7.11 9.16 0.63
N LEU A 36 6.08 9.21 1.46
CA LEU A 36 6.21 9.40 2.91
C LEU A 36 5.87 8.09 3.62
N ASP A 37 6.81 7.57 4.40
CA ASP A 37 6.64 6.36 5.19
C ASP A 37 6.37 6.70 6.66
N ILE A 38 5.30 6.14 7.22
CA ILE A 38 4.92 6.29 8.63
C ILE A 38 4.74 4.91 9.23
N GLU A 39 5.46 4.64 10.31
CA GLU A 39 5.23 3.44 11.11
C GLU A 39 4.03 3.64 12.04
N THR A 40 3.17 2.63 12.09
CA THR A 40 1.98 2.63 12.94
C THR A 40 1.86 1.30 13.69
N PHE A 41 1.23 1.33 14.85
CA PHE A 41 0.93 0.13 15.62
C PHE A 41 -0.59 0.00 15.75
N ARG A 42 -1.17 -1.08 15.23
CA ARG A 42 -2.63 -1.30 15.23
C ARG A 42 -2.93 -2.77 15.46
N ASN A 43 -3.95 -3.08 16.25
CA ASN A 43 -4.36 -4.47 16.53
C ASN A 43 -3.20 -5.40 16.96
N GLY A 44 -2.22 -4.89 17.70
CA GLY A 44 -1.05 -5.68 18.12
C GLY A 44 0.04 -5.90 17.06
N GLU A 45 -0.11 -5.32 15.87
CA GLU A 45 0.81 -5.47 14.75
C GLU A 45 1.44 -4.12 14.37
N ARG A 46 2.76 -4.14 14.13
CA ARG A 46 3.50 -3.03 13.53
C ARG A 46 3.22 -3.02 12.03
N ARG A 47 2.94 -1.84 11.48
CA ARG A 47 2.63 -1.62 10.07
C ARG A 47 3.42 -0.42 9.56
N GLN A 48 3.74 -0.45 8.28
CA GLN A 48 4.21 0.73 7.56
C GLN A 48 3.10 1.22 6.65
N GLN A 49 2.77 2.51 6.77
CA GLN A 49 1.91 3.23 5.85
C GLN A 49 2.76 4.12 4.96
N SER A 50 2.70 3.87 3.66
CA SER A 50 3.39 4.63 2.64
C SER A 50 2.38 5.50 1.89
N PHE A 51 2.59 6.81 1.89
CA PHE A 51 1.75 7.79 1.20
C PHE A 51 2.48 8.30 -0.03
N ALA A 52 1.81 8.32 -1.18
CA ALA A 52 2.36 8.88 -2.41
C ALA A 52 1.24 9.39 -3.33
N TYR A 53 1.56 10.34 -4.20
CA TYR A 53 0.68 10.72 -5.30
C TYR A 53 0.81 9.70 -6.44
N VAL A 54 -0.30 9.00 -6.73
CA VAL A 54 -0.44 8.01 -7.80
C VAL A 54 -1.83 8.16 -8.40
N PHE A 55 -1.96 8.05 -9.72
CA PHE A 55 -3.24 8.26 -10.43
C PHE A 55 -3.88 9.62 -10.13
N ASP A 56 -3.07 10.67 -9.97
CA ASP A 56 -3.50 12.02 -9.57
C ASP A 56 -4.23 12.08 -8.22
N LEU A 57 -4.09 11.04 -7.39
CA LEU A 57 -4.68 10.92 -6.06
C LEU A 57 -3.60 10.71 -5.00
N LEU A 58 -3.83 11.27 -3.80
CA LEU A 58 -3.03 10.89 -2.64
C LEU A 58 -3.45 9.49 -2.20
N THR A 59 -2.58 8.51 -2.46
CA THR A 59 -2.83 7.09 -2.20
C THR A 59 -2.03 6.63 -0.98
N VAL A 60 -2.60 5.69 -0.21
CA VAL A 60 -1.93 5.05 0.92
C VAL A 60 -1.80 3.54 0.68
N LEU A 61 -0.58 3.02 0.78
CA LEU A 61 -0.28 1.60 0.84
C LEU A 61 0.05 1.23 2.28
N THR A 62 -0.55 0.15 2.81
CA THR A 62 -0.25 -0.33 4.16
C THR A 62 0.27 -1.75 4.10
N VAL A 63 1.49 -1.95 4.60
CA VAL A 63 2.14 -3.26 4.70
C VAL A 63 2.30 -3.66 6.18
N VAL A 64 2.27 -4.96 6.43
CA VAL A 64 2.48 -5.62 7.74
C VAL A 64 3.81 -6.36 7.73
#